data_AF-A0A7W1JYN2-F1
#
_entry.id   AF-A0A7W1JYN2-F1
#
_cell.length_a   1.000
_cell.length_b   1.000
_cell.length_c   1.000
_cell.angle_alpha   90.00
_cell.angle_beta   90.00
_cell.angle_gamma   90.00
#
_symmetry.space_group_name_H-M   'P 1'
#
loop_
_entity.id
_entity.type
_entity.pdbx_description
1 polymer ?
#
loop_
_entity_poly.entity_id
_entity_poly.type
_entity_poly.pdbx_seq_one_letter_code
_entity_poly.pdbx_strand_id
1 'polypeptide(L)'
;MEKNKAIASKPVKQAVIAPSMLMLLYPLEGELEGYSREQFLDDLCDEVEKDIRQAFAAGAERVSIDFTEGRLANKNDSRNPWTNKDMLQEFIDLNNRVIDRFSAEERRNIGIHTCPGGDCDSVHSKEVPYEKLLSKMFQLNAGYFLIQCASEEDRDNVYKLCGQYSREDANGVPQICFMGVINPLSPEVETPEQVKEQLVAAAQHIPVERLGATDDCGFSPFSRDEKPKHGSPDFARDIAMQKIANRVEGARLASEELGV
;
A
#
# COMPACT_ATOMS: atom_id res chain seq x y z
N MET A 1 6.31 -17.84 3.20
CA MET A 1 7.01 -17.05 4.23
C MET A 1 8.26 -17.77 4.77
N GLU A 2 8.13 -18.97 5.38
CA GLU A 2 9.24 -19.76 5.95
C GLU A 2 10.58 -19.74 5.18
N LYS A 3 10.52 -19.99 3.86
CA LYS A 3 11.72 -19.96 3.00
C LYS A 3 12.43 -18.60 3.01
N ASN A 4 11.68 -17.50 2.99
CA ASN A 4 12.23 -16.15 3.02
C ASN A 4 12.84 -15.86 4.40
N LYS A 5 12.16 -16.29 5.48
CA LYS A 5 12.66 -16.10 6.84
C LYS A 5 13.96 -16.85 7.11
N ALA A 6 14.10 -18.05 6.55
CA ALA A 6 15.32 -18.86 6.67
C ALA A 6 16.57 -18.23 6.05
N ILE A 7 16.41 -17.31 5.09
CA ILE A 7 17.53 -16.67 4.38
C ILE A 7 17.67 -15.17 4.65
N ALA A 8 16.65 -14.52 5.22
CA ALA A 8 16.65 -13.09 5.47
C ALA A 8 17.50 -12.74 6.70
N SER A 9 18.39 -11.75 6.55
CA SER A 9 19.16 -11.15 7.66
C SER A 9 18.45 -9.95 8.30
N LYS A 10 17.28 -9.57 7.78
CA LYS A 10 16.45 -8.44 8.22
C LYS A 10 15.01 -8.90 8.45
N PRO A 11 14.20 -8.14 9.21
CA PRO A 11 12.78 -8.43 9.37
C PRO A 11 12.06 -8.57 8.02
N VAL A 12 11.17 -9.56 7.92
CA VAL A 12 10.45 -9.86 6.67
C VAL A 12 9.06 -9.24 6.73
N LYS A 13 8.67 -8.58 5.64
CA LYS A 13 7.28 -8.14 5.40
C LYS A 13 6.60 -9.11 4.44
N GLN A 14 5.37 -9.48 4.72
CA GLN A 14 4.51 -10.25 3.81
C GLN A 14 3.39 -9.35 3.27
N ALA A 15 3.06 -9.45 1.98
CA ALA A 15 1.88 -8.81 1.41
C ALA A 15 0.73 -9.84 1.30
N VAL A 16 -0.50 -9.40 1.53
CA VAL A 16 -1.75 -10.16 1.32
C VAL A 16 -2.71 -9.30 0.53
N ILE A 17 -3.67 -9.92 -0.16
CA ILE A 17 -4.68 -9.21 -0.94
C ILE A 17 -5.79 -8.71 -0.01
N ALA A 18 -6.30 -7.50 -0.26
CA ALA A 18 -7.43 -6.96 0.49
C ALA A 18 -8.70 -7.81 0.31
N PRO A 19 -9.46 -8.10 1.40
CA PRO A 19 -10.77 -8.73 1.29
C PRO A 19 -11.71 -7.91 0.41
N SER A 20 -11.60 -6.57 0.38
CA SER A 20 -12.39 -5.72 -0.51
C SER A 20 -12.14 -6.00 -2.00
N MET A 21 -10.92 -6.33 -2.40
CA MET A 21 -10.62 -6.73 -3.78
C MET A 21 -11.25 -8.10 -4.08
N LEU A 22 -11.09 -9.05 -3.16
CA LEU A 22 -11.62 -10.40 -3.32
C LEU A 22 -13.15 -10.43 -3.28
N MET A 23 -13.79 -9.45 -2.63
CA MET A 23 -15.23 -9.31 -2.63
C MET A 23 -15.82 -9.12 -4.03
N LEU A 24 -15.06 -8.53 -4.95
CA LEU A 24 -15.48 -8.33 -6.34
C LEU A 24 -15.56 -9.64 -7.15
N LEU A 25 -15.10 -10.76 -6.59
CA LEU A 25 -15.29 -12.10 -7.17
C LEU A 25 -16.73 -12.62 -6.99
N TYR A 26 -17.46 -12.10 -6.02
CA TYR A 26 -18.87 -12.42 -5.81
C TYR A 26 -19.75 -11.46 -6.64
N PRO A 27 -20.88 -11.93 -7.22
CA PRO A 27 -21.77 -11.07 -7.99
C PRO A 27 -22.16 -9.79 -7.25
N LEU A 28 -22.10 -8.65 -7.94
CA LEU A 28 -22.54 -7.36 -7.38
C LEU A 28 -24.06 -7.29 -7.19
N GLU A 29 -24.80 -8.12 -7.91
CA GLU A 29 -26.26 -8.19 -7.93
C GLU A 29 -26.70 -9.65 -7.90
N GLY A 30 -27.74 -9.92 -7.10
CA GLY A 30 -28.23 -11.28 -6.86
C GLY A 30 -27.36 -12.08 -5.88
N GLU A 31 -27.69 -13.36 -5.73
CA GLU A 31 -26.97 -14.30 -4.88
C GLU A 31 -26.70 -15.61 -5.61
N LEU A 32 -25.69 -16.34 -5.16
CA LEU A 32 -25.43 -17.70 -5.61
C LEU A 32 -26.36 -18.66 -4.87
N GLU A 33 -26.85 -19.69 -5.57
CA GLU A 33 -27.71 -20.70 -4.96
C GLU A 33 -26.97 -21.42 -3.82
N GLY A 34 -27.53 -21.34 -2.61
CA GLY A 34 -26.97 -21.98 -1.42
C GLY A 34 -25.75 -21.29 -0.81
N TYR A 35 -25.36 -20.10 -1.29
CA TYR A 35 -24.22 -19.36 -0.76
C TYR A 35 -24.50 -17.86 -0.85
N SER A 36 -25.00 -17.28 0.24
CA SER A 36 -25.39 -15.86 0.28
C SER A 36 -24.18 -14.93 0.25
N ARG A 37 -24.42 -13.65 -0.07
CA ARG A 37 -23.34 -12.65 -0.05
C ARG A 37 -22.74 -12.52 1.35
N GLU A 38 -23.57 -12.52 2.38
CA GLU A 38 -23.12 -12.42 3.77
C GLU A 38 -22.23 -13.59 4.16
N GLN A 39 -22.65 -14.82 3.83
CA GLN A 39 -21.84 -16.01 4.12
C GLN A 39 -20.49 -15.95 3.39
N PHE A 40 -20.48 -15.49 2.14
CA PHE A 40 -19.23 -15.29 1.41
C PHE A 40 -18.32 -14.24 2.06
N LEU A 41 -18.87 -13.13 2.56
CA LEU A 41 -18.09 -12.10 3.25
C LEU A 41 -17.53 -12.61 4.59
N ASP A 42 -18.27 -13.46 5.30
CA ASP A 42 -17.82 -14.12 6.54
C ASP A 42 -16.63 -15.05 6.26
N ASP A 43 -16.80 -15.98 5.31
CA ASP A 43 -15.78 -16.94 4.90
C ASP A 43 -14.53 -16.22 4.38
N LEU A 44 -14.71 -15.14 3.63
CA LEU A 44 -13.62 -14.31 3.13
C LEU A 44 -12.84 -13.64 4.28
N CYS A 45 -13.54 -13.09 5.28
CA CYS A 45 -12.87 -12.50 6.44
C CYS A 45 -12.10 -13.55 7.24
N ASP A 46 -12.66 -14.75 7.40
CA ASP A 46 -12.02 -15.86 8.12
C ASP A 46 -10.73 -16.33 7.42
N GLU A 47 -10.74 -16.47 6.10
CA GLU A 47 -9.56 -16.88 5.34
C GLU A 47 -8.48 -15.78 5.28
N VAL A 48 -8.85 -14.50 5.17
CA VAL A 48 -7.86 -13.41 5.22
C VAL A 48 -7.26 -13.27 6.62
N GLU A 49 -8.04 -13.39 7.69
CA GLU A 49 -7.51 -13.41 9.06
C GLU A 49 -6.50 -14.54 9.23
N LYS A 50 -6.85 -15.74 8.77
CA LYS A 50 -5.99 -16.92 8.82
C LYS A 50 -4.68 -16.69 8.05
N ASP A 51 -4.71 -16.10 6.86
CA ASP A 51 -3.51 -15.76 6.08
C ASP A 51 -2.59 -14.80 6.84
N ILE A 52 -3.14 -13.73 7.42
CA ILE A 52 -2.37 -12.75 8.20
C ILE A 52 -1.75 -13.42 9.44
N ARG A 53 -2.53 -14.21 10.19
CA ARG A 53 -2.04 -14.95 11.37
C ARG A 53 -0.96 -15.95 11.00
N GLN A 54 -1.10 -16.67 9.89
CA GLN A 54 -0.07 -17.61 9.41
C GLN A 54 1.21 -16.89 8.99
N ALA A 55 1.10 -15.70 8.39
CA ALA A 55 2.27 -14.89 8.05
C ALA A 55 3.06 -14.48 9.32
N PHE A 56 2.37 -14.01 10.36
CA PHE A 56 2.99 -13.70 11.65
C PHE A 56 3.57 -14.95 12.33
N ALA A 57 2.83 -16.06 12.36
CA ALA A 57 3.28 -17.33 12.96
C ALA A 57 4.55 -17.87 12.29
N ALA A 58 4.69 -17.66 10.98
CA ALA A 58 5.89 -18.04 10.24
C ALA A 58 7.09 -17.10 10.52
N GLY A 59 6.87 -15.94 11.15
CA GLY A 59 7.92 -14.99 11.54
C GLY A 59 8.02 -13.74 10.66
N ALA A 60 6.95 -13.36 9.94
CA ALA A 60 6.84 -12.03 9.37
C ALA A 60 6.76 -10.99 10.50
N GLU A 61 7.52 -9.90 10.36
CA GLU A 61 7.45 -8.77 11.29
C GLU A 61 6.23 -7.90 10.99
N ARG A 62 5.88 -7.79 9.71
CA ARG A 62 4.79 -6.94 9.22
C ARG A 62 4.00 -7.63 8.12
N VAL A 63 2.71 -7.36 8.08
CA VAL A 63 1.81 -7.80 7.02
C VAL A 63 1.11 -6.59 6.39
N SER A 64 1.27 -6.41 5.08
CA SER A 64 0.61 -5.35 4.32
C SER A 64 -0.56 -5.91 3.52
N ILE A 65 -1.72 -5.28 3.64
CA ILE A 65 -2.90 -5.52 2.83
C ILE A 65 -2.82 -4.61 1.60
N ASP A 66 -2.76 -5.19 0.40
CA ASP A 66 -2.73 -4.44 -0.86
C ASP A 66 -4.14 -3.97 -1.23
N PHE A 67 -4.39 -2.66 -1.10
CA PHE A 67 -5.70 -2.00 -1.26
C PHE A 67 -5.72 -1.09 -2.51
N THR A 68 -5.35 -1.66 -3.64
CA THR A 68 -5.23 -0.96 -4.94
C THR A 68 -6.60 -0.51 -5.46
N GLU A 69 -7.63 -1.30 -5.24
CA GLU A 69 -9.01 -1.05 -5.65
C GLU A 69 -9.62 0.18 -4.97
N GLY A 70 -9.07 0.64 -3.83
CA GLY A 70 -9.55 1.82 -3.13
C GLY A 70 -9.54 3.08 -3.99
N ARG A 71 -8.43 3.35 -4.71
CA ARG A 71 -8.37 4.50 -5.64
C ARG A 71 -9.25 4.26 -6.86
N LEU A 72 -9.22 3.03 -7.38
CA LEU A 72 -9.97 2.63 -8.57
C LEU A 72 -11.50 2.72 -8.40
N ALA A 73 -12.02 2.49 -7.19
CA ALA A 73 -13.44 2.62 -6.86
C ALA A 73 -14.03 4.00 -7.18
N ASN A 74 -13.18 5.02 -7.37
CA ASN A 74 -13.57 6.41 -7.61
C ASN A 74 -13.42 6.84 -9.09
N LYS A 75 -13.17 5.89 -10.00
CA LYS A 75 -12.85 6.15 -11.42
C LYS A 75 -14.07 6.31 -12.33
N ASN A 76 -15.22 5.73 -11.99
CA ASN A 76 -16.41 5.71 -12.85
C ASN A 76 -16.13 5.11 -14.26
N ASP A 77 -15.50 3.94 -14.32
CA ASP A 77 -15.14 3.24 -15.56
C ASP A 77 -16.25 2.27 -16.01
N SER A 78 -16.83 2.48 -17.19
CA SER A 78 -17.89 1.62 -17.73
C SER A 78 -17.44 0.18 -18.02
N ARG A 79 -16.12 -0.05 -18.21
CA ARG A 79 -15.54 -1.39 -18.38
C ARG A 79 -15.49 -2.17 -17.06
N ASN A 80 -15.55 -1.46 -15.93
CA ASN A 80 -15.54 -2.00 -14.58
C ASN A 80 -16.75 -1.45 -13.81
N PRO A 81 -17.97 -1.99 -14.03
CA PRO A 81 -19.21 -1.38 -13.55
C PRO A 81 -19.28 -1.10 -12.04
N TRP A 82 -18.55 -1.87 -11.22
CA TRP A 82 -18.45 -1.65 -9.77
C TRP A 82 -17.84 -0.29 -9.40
N THR A 83 -17.00 0.29 -10.26
CA THR A 83 -16.36 1.61 -10.03
C THR A 83 -17.34 2.79 -10.12
N ASN A 84 -18.61 2.55 -10.46
CA ASN A 84 -19.72 3.53 -10.45
C ASN A 84 -20.68 3.33 -9.27
N LYS A 85 -20.38 2.43 -8.32
CA LYS A 85 -21.27 2.05 -7.21
C LYS A 85 -20.89 2.69 -5.87
N ASP A 86 -19.98 3.69 -5.87
CA ASP A 86 -19.52 4.40 -4.66
C ASP A 86 -19.04 3.48 -3.51
N MET A 87 -18.38 2.37 -3.87
CA MET A 87 -18.07 1.26 -2.95
C MET A 87 -16.92 1.53 -1.97
N LEU A 88 -16.25 2.69 -2.02
CA LEU A 88 -15.06 2.95 -1.19
C LEU A 88 -15.33 2.77 0.31
N GLN A 89 -16.50 3.18 0.80
CA GLN A 89 -16.84 2.99 2.22
C GLN A 89 -17.05 1.50 2.55
N GLU A 90 -17.80 0.77 1.72
CA GLU A 90 -18.00 -0.68 1.89
C GLU A 90 -16.66 -1.44 1.91
N PHE A 91 -15.70 -1.01 1.08
CA PHE A 91 -14.35 -1.58 1.09
C PHE A 91 -13.61 -1.30 2.39
N ILE A 92 -13.65 -0.07 2.90
CA ILE A 92 -13.03 0.29 4.18
C ILE A 92 -13.65 -0.53 5.32
N ASP A 93 -14.98 -0.63 5.34
CA ASP A 93 -15.72 -1.34 6.38
C ASP A 93 -15.38 -2.84 6.37
N LEU A 94 -15.30 -3.47 5.19
CA LEU A 94 -14.93 -4.88 5.06
C LEU A 94 -13.46 -5.14 5.48
N ASN A 95 -12.53 -4.25 5.11
CA ASN A 95 -11.15 -4.37 5.59
C ASN A 95 -11.06 -4.24 7.11
N ASN A 96 -11.80 -3.29 7.70
CA ASN A 96 -11.86 -3.12 9.15
C ASN A 96 -12.48 -4.35 9.84
N ARG A 97 -13.45 -5.02 9.23
CA ARG A 97 -14.01 -6.28 9.75
C ARG A 97 -12.94 -7.36 9.97
N VAL A 98 -11.89 -7.39 9.17
CA VAL A 98 -10.72 -8.27 9.36
C VAL A 98 -9.72 -7.66 10.35
N ILE A 99 -9.34 -6.40 10.15
CA ILE A 99 -8.31 -5.72 10.94
C ILE A 99 -8.70 -5.68 12.43
N ASP A 100 -9.97 -5.46 12.75
CA ASP A 100 -10.47 -5.35 14.12
C ASP A 100 -10.47 -6.69 14.88
N ARG A 101 -10.17 -7.81 14.21
CA ARG A 101 -9.95 -9.12 14.86
C ARG A 101 -8.55 -9.25 15.48
N PHE A 102 -7.69 -8.25 15.27
CA PHE A 102 -6.33 -8.19 15.79
C PHE A 102 -6.22 -7.19 16.94
N SER A 103 -5.42 -7.54 17.94
CA SER A 103 -5.10 -6.65 19.06
C SER A 103 -4.40 -5.37 18.59
N ALA A 104 -4.41 -4.31 19.40
CA ALA A 104 -3.66 -3.10 19.10
C ALA A 104 -2.15 -3.35 18.90
N GLU A 105 -1.59 -4.35 19.58
CA GLU A 105 -0.20 -4.76 19.41
C GLU A 105 0.07 -5.38 18.04
N GLU A 106 -0.78 -6.31 17.60
CA GLU A 106 -0.68 -6.90 16.27
C GLU A 106 -0.93 -5.85 15.17
N ARG A 107 -1.94 -4.97 15.35
CA ARG A 107 -2.31 -3.96 14.35
C ARG A 107 -1.22 -2.93 14.08
N ARG A 108 -0.31 -2.66 15.02
CA ARG A 108 0.90 -1.85 14.75
C ARG A 108 1.73 -2.39 13.58
N ASN A 109 1.65 -3.70 13.34
CA ASN A 109 2.37 -4.42 12.30
C ASN A 109 1.47 -4.89 11.14
N ILE A 110 0.21 -4.46 11.10
CA ILE A 110 -0.68 -4.63 9.95
C ILE A 110 -0.80 -3.28 9.25
N GLY A 111 -0.51 -3.25 7.95
CA GLY A 111 -0.55 -2.02 7.17
C GLY A 111 -1.34 -2.12 5.89
N ILE A 112 -1.56 -0.98 5.24
CA ILE A 112 -2.26 -0.86 3.96
C ILE A 112 -1.28 -0.37 2.91
N HIS A 113 -1.28 -0.97 1.73
CA HIS A 113 -0.61 -0.40 0.57
C HIS A 113 -1.64 0.19 -0.40
N THR A 114 -1.38 1.39 -0.91
CA THR A 114 -2.16 2.00 -1.98
C THR A 114 -1.25 2.47 -3.11
N CYS A 115 -1.68 2.19 -4.34
CA CYS A 115 -1.07 2.63 -5.59
C CYS A 115 -2.15 2.70 -6.68
N PRO A 116 -1.87 3.21 -7.89
CA PRO A 116 -2.86 3.32 -8.95
C PRO A 116 -3.12 1.98 -9.67
N GLY A 117 -2.51 0.88 -9.22
CA GLY A 117 -2.56 -0.45 -9.84
C GLY A 117 -1.70 -0.51 -11.08
N GLY A 118 -0.39 -0.75 -10.89
CA GLY A 118 0.57 -0.86 -11.98
C GLY A 118 0.74 -2.31 -12.43
N ASP A 119 0.48 -2.58 -13.71
CA ASP A 119 0.76 -3.83 -14.42
C ASP A 119 0.85 -3.57 -15.93
N CYS A 120 1.53 -4.43 -16.69
CA CYS A 120 1.60 -4.35 -18.16
C CYS A 120 1.98 -2.96 -18.71
N ASP A 121 2.95 -2.29 -18.09
CA ASP A 121 3.36 -0.91 -18.34
C ASP A 121 2.21 0.14 -18.33
N SER A 122 1.17 -0.11 -17.52
CA SER A 122 -0.01 0.72 -17.38
C SER A 122 -0.30 1.05 -15.91
N VAL A 123 -1.21 1.99 -15.69
CA VAL A 123 -1.79 2.32 -14.40
C VAL A 123 -3.31 2.43 -14.51
N HIS A 124 -4.03 1.87 -13.55
CA HIS A 124 -5.50 1.75 -13.64
C HIS A 124 -6.29 2.91 -13.08
N SER A 125 -5.71 3.71 -12.18
CA SER A 125 -6.44 4.78 -11.48
C SER A 125 -5.62 6.02 -11.19
N LYS A 126 -4.50 6.22 -11.91
CA LYS A 126 -3.60 7.37 -11.70
C LYS A 126 -4.29 8.71 -11.94
N GLU A 127 -5.22 8.75 -12.89
CA GLU A 127 -6.00 9.93 -13.24
C GLU A 127 -7.05 10.31 -12.18
N VAL A 128 -7.37 9.39 -11.26
CA VAL A 128 -8.33 9.66 -10.19
C VAL A 128 -7.66 10.57 -9.16
N PRO A 129 -8.26 11.72 -8.80
CA PRO A 129 -7.72 12.60 -7.77
C PRO A 129 -7.48 11.84 -6.46
N TYR A 130 -6.25 11.86 -5.95
CA TYR A 130 -5.86 11.02 -4.82
C TYR A 130 -6.62 11.36 -3.53
N GLU A 131 -7.06 12.62 -3.39
CA GLU A 131 -7.92 13.09 -2.30
C GLU A 131 -9.19 12.25 -2.12
N LYS A 132 -9.79 11.75 -3.22
CA LYS A 132 -10.99 10.90 -3.13
C LYS A 132 -10.76 9.63 -2.32
N LEU A 133 -9.52 9.11 -2.32
CA LEU A 133 -9.11 7.99 -1.50
C LEU A 133 -8.57 8.46 -0.14
N LEU A 134 -7.57 9.35 -0.12
CA LEU A 134 -6.82 9.68 1.10
C LEU A 134 -7.69 10.35 2.18
N SER A 135 -8.75 11.05 1.80
CA SER A 135 -9.72 11.62 2.76
C SER A 135 -10.51 10.58 3.55
N LYS A 136 -10.57 9.33 3.08
CA LYS A 136 -11.31 8.24 3.73
C LYS A 136 -10.44 7.05 4.15
N MET A 137 -9.36 6.76 3.41
CA MET A 137 -8.52 5.58 3.63
C MET A 137 -8.01 5.44 5.07
N PHE A 138 -7.71 6.55 5.74
CA PHE A 138 -7.23 6.52 7.13
C PHE A 138 -8.28 6.10 8.16
N GLN A 139 -9.55 5.94 7.77
CA GLN A 139 -10.57 5.25 8.58
C GLN A 139 -10.26 3.76 8.79
N LEU A 140 -9.35 3.18 7.99
CA LEU A 140 -8.83 1.84 8.21
C LEU A 140 -8.06 1.78 9.55
N ASN A 141 -8.32 0.78 10.39
CA ASN A 141 -7.73 0.63 11.72
C ASN A 141 -6.33 -0.02 11.69
N ALA A 142 -5.61 0.12 10.57
CA ALA A 142 -4.26 -0.37 10.36
C ALA A 142 -3.20 0.54 11.02
N GLY A 143 -2.04 -0.02 11.37
CA GLY A 143 -0.96 0.70 12.03
C GLY A 143 -0.03 1.47 11.10
N TYR A 144 0.09 1.07 9.84
CA TYR A 144 0.92 1.79 8.87
C TYR A 144 0.35 1.79 7.45
N PHE A 145 0.73 2.79 6.66
CA PHE A 145 0.28 2.99 5.29
C PHE A 145 1.48 3.16 4.36
N LEU A 146 1.55 2.36 3.30
CA LEU A 146 2.56 2.44 2.23
C LEU A 146 1.93 3.18 1.05
N ILE A 147 2.23 4.45 0.91
CA ILE A 147 1.49 5.38 0.05
C ILE A 147 2.32 5.74 -1.17
N GLN A 148 1.83 5.39 -2.35
CA GLN A 148 2.41 5.84 -3.63
C GLN A 148 2.46 7.37 -3.70
N CYS A 149 3.61 7.96 -4.04
CA CYS A 149 3.76 9.42 -4.07
C CYS A 149 4.83 9.92 -5.07
N ALA A 150 5.96 9.24 -5.24
CA ALA A 150 7.08 9.70 -6.08
C ALA A 150 6.66 9.99 -7.53
N SER A 151 5.69 9.25 -8.05
CA SER A 151 5.12 9.42 -9.38
C SER A 151 3.93 10.40 -9.46
N GLU A 152 3.46 10.99 -8.36
CA GLU A 152 2.43 12.05 -8.41
C GLU A 152 3.04 13.37 -8.89
N GLU A 153 2.25 14.15 -9.64
CA GLU A 153 2.67 15.49 -10.08
C GLU A 153 2.72 16.47 -8.88
N ASP A 154 1.70 16.44 -8.03
CA ASP A 154 1.60 17.27 -6.82
C ASP A 154 1.82 16.45 -5.54
N ARG A 155 3.10 16.18 -5.26
CA ARG A 155 3.53 15.44 -4.06
C ARG A 155 3.23 16.18 -2.76
N ASP A 156 3.33 17.51 -2.76
CA ASP A 156 3.07 18.33 -1.57
C ASP A 156 1.61 18.23 -1.13
N ASN A 157 0.67 18.20 -2.08
CA ASN A 157 -0.73 17.94 -1.76
C ASN A 157 -0.95 16.54 -1.14
N VAL A 158 -0.24 15.51 -1.61
CA VAL A 158 -0.31 14.17 -0.99
C VAL A 158 0.18 14.23 0.46
N TYR A 159 1.29 14.92 0.74
CA TYR A 159 1.80 15.08 2.11
C TYR A 159 0.80 15.79 3.02
N LYS A 160 0.17 16.87 2.54
CA LYS A 160 -0.90 17.60 3.25
C LYS A 160 -2.07 16.69 3.59
N LEU A 161 -2.57 15.92 2.60
CA LEU A 161 -3.67 14.99 2.81
C LEU A 161 -3.31 13.91 3.84
N CYS A 162 -2.10 13.37 3.80
CA CYS A 162 -1.63 12.39 4.78
C CYS A 162 -1.53 13.00 6.19
N GLY A 163 -0.99 14.21 6.31
CA GLY A 163 -0.92 14.92 7.59
C GLY A 163 -2.31 15.25 8.16
N GLN A 164 -3.24 15.65 7.30
CA GLN A 164 -4.60 16.03 7.68
C GLN A 164 -5.46 14.83 8.11
N TYR A 165 -5.38 13.70 7.40
CA TYR A 165 -6.32 12.60 7.58
C TYR A 165 -5.76 11.41 8.36
N SER A 166 -4.44 11.25 8.47
CA SER A 166 -3.86 10.19 9.31
C SER A 166 -4.17 10.41 10.79
N ARG A 167 -4.49 9.32 11.49
CA ARG A 167 -4.95 9.38 12.89
C ARG A 167 -3.80 9.13 13.86
N GLU A 168 -3.72 9.97 14.89
CA GLU A 168 -2.86 9.72 16.06
C GLU A 168 -3.37 8.56 16.92
N ASP A 169 -4.68 8.25 16.81
CA ASP A 169 -5.30 7.13 17.49
C ASP A 169 -6.35 6.44 16.60
N ALA A 170 -6.01 5.25 16.11
CA ALA A 170 -6.90 4.30 15.46
C ALA A 170 -7.19 3.12 16.41
N ASN A 171 -7.97 3.37 17.47
CA ASN A 171 -8.32 2.39 18.51
C ASN A 171 -7.11 1.83 19.27
N GLY A 172 -6.27 2.70 19.81
CA GLY A 172 -5.04 2.37 20.55
C GLY A 172 -3.78 2.23 19.68
N VAL A 173 -3.83 2.65 18.42
CA VAL A 173 -2.73 2.51 17.46
C VAL A 173 -2.50 3.81 16.68
N PRO A 174 -1.35 4.49 16.82
CA PRO A 174 -1.02 5.62 15.96
C PRO A 174 -0.73 5.13 14.53
N GLN A 175 -1.22 5.86 13.53
CA GLN A 175 -1.00 5.53 12.13
C GLN A 175 0.29 6.15 11.61
N ILE A 176 1.12 5.32 10.98
CA ILE A 176 2.39 5.73 10.37
C ILE A 176 2.25 5.82 8.86
N CYS A 177 2.67 6.93 8.27
CA CYS A 177 2.70 7.16 6.83
C CYS A 177 4.11 6.87 6.29
N PHE A 178 4.26 5.78 5.54
CA PHE A 178 5.43 5.54 4.71
C PHE A 178 5.17 6.12 3.31
N MET A 179 5.91 7.18 2.96
CA MET A 179 5.77 7.86 1.68
C MET A 179 6.62 7.20 0.60
N GLY A 180 6.01 6.98 -0.56
CA GLY A 180 6.67 6.53 -1.78
C GLY A 180 7.64 7.58 -2.28
N VAL A 181 8.93 7.27 -2.26
CA VAL A 181 10.04 8.17 -2.67
C VAL A 181 10.83 7.62 -3.85
N ILE A 182 10.45 6.44 -4.33
CA ILE A 182 10.99 5.75 -5.50
C ILE A 182 9.84 5.46 -6.45
N ASN A 183 9.99 5.81 -7.72
CA ASN A 183 9.09 5.39 -8.78
C ASN A 183 9.63 4.10 -9.42
N PRO A 184 9.03 2.92 -9.14
CA PRO A 184 9.50 1.65 -9.69
C PRO A 184 9.17 1.50 -11.17
N LEU A 185 8.28 2.33 -11.74
CA LEU A 185 7.91 2.28 -13.16
C LEU A 185 8.84 3.09 -14.06
N SER A 186 9.74 3.88 -13.48
CA SER A 186 10.74 4.66 -14.23
C SER A 186 12.11 3.98 -14.19
N PRO A 187 12.83 3.91 -15.32
CA PRO A 187 14.22 3.44 -15.33
C PRO A 187 15.19 4.46 -14.72
N GLU A 188 14.78 5.71 -14.55
CA GLU A 188 15.61 6.75 -13.93
C GLU A 188 15.79 6.44 -12.45
N VAL A 189 17.03 6.34 -12.00
CA VAL A 189 17.36 6.06 -10.60
C VAL A 189 17.35 7.36 -9.81
N GLU A 190 16.45 7.48 -8.84
CA GLU A 190 16.42 8.61 -7.91
C GLU A 190 17.68 8.62 -7.05
N THR A 191 18.28 9.79 -6.82
CA THR A 191 19.47 9.93 -5.96
C THR A 191 19.10 9.93 -4.46
N PRO A 192 20.03 9.63 -3.56
CA PRO A 192 19.80 9.77 -2.12
C PRO A 192 19.35 11.18 -1.72
N GLU A 193 19.88 12.23 -2.36
CA GLU A 193 19.51 13.63 -2.09
C GLU A 193 18.06 13.91 -2.51
N GLN A 194 17.62 13.40 -3.66
CA GLN A 194 16.22 13.53 -4.09
C GLN A 194 15.26 12.81 -3.14
N VAL A 195 15.65 11.64 -2.62
CA VAL A 195 14.87 10.93 -1.61
C VAL A 195 14.83 11.73 -0.30
N LYS A 196 15.98 12.26 0.13
CA LYS A 196 16.10 13.10 1.33
C LYS A 196 15.17 14.31 1.26
N GLU A 197 15.26 15.08 0.17
CA GLU A 197 14.45 16.28 -0.05
C GLU A 197 12.95 15.97 0.01
N GLN A 198 12.53 14.84 -0.57
CA GLN A 198 11.14 14.40 -0.52
C GLN A 198 10.67 14.10 0.91
N LEU A 199 11.48 13.41 1.72
CA LEU A 199 11.14 13.09 3.10
C LEU A 199 11.14 14.34 3.99
N VAL A 200 12.11 15.25 3.82
CA VAL A 200 12.14 16.53 4.53
C VAL A 200 10.94 17.40 4.18
N ALA A 201 10.50 17.40 2.92
CA ALA A 201 9.27 18.08 2.50
C ALA A 201 8.03 17.42 3.13
N ALA A 202 7.94 16.09 3.15
CA ALA A 202 6.84 15.38 3.80
C ALA A 202 6.75 15.67 5.31
N ALA A 203 7.91 15.81 5.98
CA ALA A 203 8.01 16.13 7.40
C ALA A 203 7.46 17.53 7.77
N GLN A 204 7.24 18.41 6.79
CA GLN A 204 6.56 19.70 7.02
C GLN A 204 5.07 19.53 7.32
N HIS A 205 4.48 18.40 6.91
CA HIS A 205 3.04 18.12 7.03
C HIS A 205 2.72 16.91 7.91
N ILE A 206 3.64 15.93 7.97
CA ILE A 206 3.48 14.68 8.72
C ILE A 206 4.49 14.69 9.88
N PRO A 207 4.07 14.47 11.14
CA PRO A 207 5.00 14.37 12.26
C PRO A 207 6.09 13.32 12.00
N VAL A 208 7.34 13.66 12.31
CA VAL A 208 8.53 12.85 11.95
C VAL A 208 8.50 11.45 12.57
N GLU A 209 7.91 11.31 13.76
CA GLU A 209 7.72 10.03 14.45
C GLU A 209 6.65 9.13 13.80
N ARG A 210 5.84 9.69 12.88
CA ARG A 210 4.82 8.99 12.08
C ARG A 210 5.13 9.01 10.59
N LEU A 211 6.37 9.32 10.21
CA LEU A 211 6.83 9.39 8.81
C LEU A 211 7.89 8.33 8.53
N GLY A 212 7.83 7.71 7.34
CA GLY A 212 8.87 6.82 6.84
C GLY A 212 8.94 6.80 5.32
N ALA A 213 9.89 6.02 4.78
CA ALA A 213 10.10 5.87 3.34
C ALA A 213 9.62 4.50 2.83
N THR A 214 9.03 4.47 1.65
CA THR A 214 8.72 3.25 0.87
C THR A 214 8.92 3.52 -0.63
N ASP A 215 8.73 2.48 -1.45
CA ASP A 215 8.58 2.62 -2.91
C ASP A 215 7.10 2.86 -3.25
N ASP A 216 6.83 3.46 -4.41
CA ASP A 216 5.47 3.70 -4.88
C ASP A 216 4.65 2.41 -5.11
N CYS A 217 5.31 1.30 -5.44
CA CYS A 217 4.71 -0.01 -5.69
C CYS A 217 5.81 -1.08 -5.67
N GLY A 218 5.47 -2.34 -5.93
CA GLY A 218 6.45 -3.41 -6.17
C GLY A 218 7.19 -3.23 -7.50
N PHE A 219 8.40 -3.81 -7.60
CA PHE A 219 9.23 -3.78 -8.82
C PHE A 219 8.83 -4.82 -9.90
N SER A 220 7.81 -5.65 -9.65
CA SER A 220 7.41 -6.71 -10.59
C SER A 220 6.94 -6.18 -11.95
N PRO A 221 6.07 -5.15 -12.04
CA PRO A 221 5.62 -4.61 -13.34
C PRO A 221 6.82 -4.19 -14.21
N PHE A 222 7.77 -3.49 -13.61
CA PHE A 222 9.02 -3.09 -14.27
C PHE A 222 9.91 -4.26 -14.73
N SER A 223 9.84 -5.42 -14.07
CA SER A 223 10.76 -6.54 -14.28
C SER A 223 10.20 -7.68 -15.14
N ARG A 224 8.87 -7.78 -15.29
CA ARG A 224 8.21 -8.99 -15.81
C ARG A 224 7.16 -8.76 -16.90
N ASP A 225 6.87 -7.52 -17.27
CA ASP A 225 5.97 -7.26 -18.39
C ASP A 225 6.60 -7.76 -19.70
N GLU A 226 5.80 -8.30 -20.64
CA GLU A 226 6.25 -8.95 -21.89
C GLU A 226 7.16 -8.07 -22.77
N LYS A 227 7.21 -6.78 -22.46
CA LYS A 227 8.16 -5.83 -23.01
C LYS A 227 8.63 -4.92 -21.86
N PRO A 228 9.70 -5.22 -21.12
CA PRO A 228 10.30 -4.16 -20.34
C PRO A 228 10.68 -3.08 -21.35
N LYS A 229 10.03 -1.91 -21.30
CA LYS A 229 10.34 -0.76 -22.17
C LYS A 229 11.77 -0.25 -21.96
N HIS A 230 12.54 -0.89 -21.08
CA HIS A 230 13.77 -0.40 -20.49
C HIS A 230 14.92 -1.44 -20.52
N GLY A 231 14.96 -2.40 -21.45
CA GLY A 231 16.14 -3.27 -21.63
C GLY A 231 15.87 -4.75 -21.35
N SER A 232 16.69 -5.38 -20.50
CA SER A 232 16.56 -6.81 -20.11
C SER A 232 16.05 -6.97 -18.67
N PRO A 233 15.49 -8.14 -18.29
CA PRO A 233 15.13 -8.42 -16.90
C PRO A 233 16.28 -8.28 -15.89
N ASP A 234 17.52 -8.53 -16.32
CA ASP A 234 18.71 -8.33 -15.48
C ASP A 234 19.02 -6.85 -15.28
N PHE A 235 18.90 -6.03 -16.33
CA PHE A 235 19.01 -4.58 -16.20
C PHE A 235 17.94 -4.01 -15.26
N ALA A 236 16.70 -4.51 -15.36
CA ALA A 236 15.61 -4.09 -14.48
C ALA A 236 15.92 -4.40 -12.99
N ARG A 237 16.54 -5.56 -12.73
CA ARG A 237 16.99 -5.94 -11.38
C ARG A 237 18.10 -5.03 -10.85
N ASP A 238 19.08 -4.69 -11.68
CA ASP A 238 20.18 -3.81 -11.29
C ASP A 238 19.67 -2.39 -10.94
N ILE A 239 18.72 -1.87 -11.72
CA ILE A 239 18.03 -0.60 -11.43
C ILE A 239 17.26 -0.68 -10.11
N ALA A 240 16.52 -1.77 -9.87
CA ALA A 240 15.77 -1.95 -8.62
C ALA A 240 16.70 -1.94 -7.40
N MET A 241 17.85 -2.62 -7.47
CA MET A 241 18.82 -2.64 -6.37
C MET A 241 19.44 -1.25 -6.12
N GLN A 242 19.74 -0.49 -7.16
CA GLN A 242 20.23 0.89 -7.03
C GLN A 242 19.18 1.80 -6.38
N LYS A 243 17.91 1.73 -6.83
CA LYS A 243 16.80 2.48 -6.23
C LYS A 243 16.60 2.14 -4.75
N ILE A 244 16.66 0.85 -4.39
CA ILE A 244 16.56 0.41 -2.99
C ILE A 244 17.72 0.96 -2.16
N ALA A 245 18.96 0.89 -2.67
CA ALA A 245 20.13 1.43 -1.99
C ALA A 245 20.01 2.95 -1.77
N ASN A 246 19.60 3.69 -2.80
CA ASN A 246 19.43 5.13 -2.72
C ASN A 246 18.28 5.54 -1.79
N ARG A 247 17.20 4.75 -1.73
CA ARG A 247 16.14 4.98 -0.74
C ARG A 247 16.64 4.85 0.69
N VAL A 248 17.43 3.81 0.98
CA VAL A 248 17.99 3.59 2.32
C VAL A 248 18.93 4.73 2.70
N GLU A 249 19.83 5.13 1.81
CA GLU A 249 20.76 6.23 2.07
C GLU A 249 20.05 7.58 2.18
N GLY A 250 19.09 7.87 1.30
CA GLY A 250 18.31 9.10 1.37
C GLY A 250 17.45 9.20 2.63
N ALA A 251 16.87 8.09 3.09
CA ALA A 251 16.16 8.04 4.36
C ALA A 251 17.10 8.29 5.56
N ARG A 252 18.32 7.75 5.52
CA ARG A 252 19.36 8.02 6.52
C ARG A 252 19.71 9.51 6.57
N LEU A 253 19.97 10.12 5.41
CA LEU A 253 20.27 11.55 5.29
C LEU A 253 19.11 12.43 5.80
N ALA A 254 17.86 12.03 5.52
CA ALA A 254 16.69 12.76 6.01
C ALA A 254 16.57 12.67 7.53
N SER A 255 16.85 11.49 8.10
CA SER A 255 16.84 11.28 9.55
C SER A 255 17.88 12.16 10.25
N GLU A 256 19.08 12.28 9.69
CA GLU A 256 20.13 13.19 10.20
C GLU A 256 19.71 14.66 10.16
N GLU A 257 19.07 15.11 9.07
CA GLU A 257 18.61 16.50 8.92
C GLU A 257 17.43 16.83 9.85
N LEU A 258 16.54 15.85 10.07
CA LEU A 258 15.37 15.98 10.93
C LEU A 258 15.67 15.70 12.41
N GLY A 259 16.85 15.16 12.73
CA GLY A 259 17.29 14.87 14.10
C GLY A 259 16.62 13.65 14.74
N VAL A 260 16.30 12.62 13.96
CA VAL A 260 15.66 11.36 14.40
C VAL A 260 16.48 10.11 14.09
#